data_AF-A0A6B0SM06-F1
#
_entry.id   AF-A0A6B0SM06-F1
#
_cell.length_a   1.000
_cell.length_b   1.000
_cell.length_c   1.000
_cell.angle_alpha   90.00
_cell.angle_beta   90.00
_cell.angle_gamma   90.00
#
_symmetry.space_group_name_H-M   'P 1'
#
loop_
_entity.id
_entity.type
_entity.pdbx_description
1 polymer ?
#
loop_
_entity_poly.entity_id
_entity_poly.type
_entity_poly.pdbx_seq_one_letter_code
_entity_poly.pdbx_strand_id
1 'polypeptide(L)' 'MLRNAHECDRCGETIRPGDEYAAIDGIAPEGAVRALLCVSCAGSLSRFLDGE' A
#
# COMPACT_ATOMS: atom_id res chain seq x y z
N MET A 1 -3.50 8.70 -8.90
CA MET A 1 -4.77 7.98 -9.10
C MET A 1 -4.53 6.75 -9.94
N LEU A 2 -4.98 5.59 -9.47
CA LEU A 2 -4.90 4.32 -10.20
C LEU A 2 -5.75 4.37 -11.46
N ARG A 3 -5.24 3.79 -12.55
CA ARG A 3 -5.99 3.66 -13.82
C ARG A 3 -6.76 2.34 -13.93
N ASN A 4 -6.31 1.32 -13.21
CA ASN A 4 -6.91 -0.01 -13.19
C ASN A 4 -7.11 -0.45 -11.74
N ALA A 5 -7.89 -1.52 -11.53
CA ALA A 5 -7.95 -2.16 -10.22
C ALA A 5 -6.64 -2.90 -9.91
N HIS A 6 -6.29 -2.95 -8.63
CA HIS A 6 -5.09 -3.64 -8.14
C HIS A 6 -5.45 -4.46 -6.90
N GLU A 7 -4.68 -5.51 -6.63
CA GLU A 7 -4.80 -6.26 -5.37
C GLU A 7 -3.85 -5.66 -4.34
N CYS A 8 -4.33 -5.53 -3.10
CA CYS A 8 -3.49 -5.20 -1.96
C CYS A 8 -2.44 -6.30 -1.80
N ASP A 9 -1.17 -5.92 -1.84
CA ASP A 9 -0.03 -6.85 -1.81
C ASP A 9 -0.02 -7.72 -0.53
N ARG A 10 -0.61 -7.21 0.56
CA ARG A 10 -0.62 -7.89 1.86
C ARG A 10 -1.79 -8.85 2.08
N CYS A 11 -3.00 -8.46 1.69
CA CYS A 11 -4.24 -9.19 2.01
C CYS A 11 -5.05 -9.64 0.79
N GLY A 12 -4.66 -9.23 -0.42
CA GLY A 12 -5.36 -9.55 -1.66
C GLY A 12 -6.64 -8.75 -1.93
N GLU A 13 -7.02 -7.83 -1.03
CA GLU A 13 -8.21 -7.00 -1.23
C GLU A 13 -8.11 -6.13 -2.49
N THR A 14 -9.16 -6.10 -3.30
CA THR A 14 -9.19 -5.31 -4.53
C THR A 14 -9.34 -3.81 -4.22
N ILE A 15 -8.33 -3.03 -4.60
CA ILE A 15 -8.30 -1.57 -4.61
C ILE A 15 -8.78 -1.09 -5.98
N ARG A 16 -9.90 -0.36 -6.02
CA ARG A 16 -10.50 0.14 -7.25
C ARG A 16 -10.03 1.57 -7.57
N PRO A 17 -10.13 2.00 -8.84
CA PRO A 17 -9.92 3.40 -9.17
C PRO A 17 -10.84 4.33 -8.38
N GLY A 18 -10.26 5.29 -7.67
CA GLY A 18 -10.99 6.22 -6.80
C GLY A 18 -10.93 5.85 -5.31
N ASP A 19 -10.56 4.63 -4.97
CA ASP A 19 -10.32 4.23 -3.57
C ASP A 19 -9.06 4.91 -3.03
N GLU A 20 -9.03 5.15 -1.72
CA GLU A 20 -7.82 5.54 -1.01
C GLU A 20 -6.90 4.33 -0.81
N TYR A 21 -5.59 4.55 -0.96
CA TYR A 21 -4.58 3.50 -0.83
C TYR A 21 -3.24 4.09 -0.39
N ALA A 22 -2.35 3.23 0.10
CA ALA A 22 -0.96 3.58 0.32
C ALA A 22 -0.08 2.92 -0.75
N ALA A 23 0.77 3.72 -1.39
CA ALA A 23 1.87 3.21 -2.20
C ALA A 23 3.12 3.17 -1.33
N ILE A 24 3.75 1.99 -1.25
CA ILE A 24 5.04 1.84 -0.60
C ILE A 24 6.10 1.82 -1.69
N ASP A 25 6.77 2.96 -1.81
CA ASP A 25 8.05 3.02 -2.48
C ASP A 25 9.08 2.36 -1.56
N GLY A 26 9.79 1.37 -2.09
CA GLY A 26 10.75 0.62 -1.29
C GLY A 26 11.74 1.59 -0.64
N ILE A 27 12.04 1.37 0.65
CA ILE A 27 13.20 1.95 1.36
C ILE A 27 14.50 1.29 0.84
N ALA A 28 14.58 1.10 -0.46
CA ALA A 28 15.71 0.55 -1.15
C ALA A 28 16.38 1.71 -1.89
N PRO A 29 17.72 1.79 -1.91
CA PRO A 29 18.45 2.92 -2.48
C PRO A 29 18.02 3.31 -3.91
N GLU A 30 17.40 2.39 -4.65
CA GLU A 30 16.94 2.53 -6.02
C GLU A 30 15.54 3.15 -6.22
N GLY A 31 14.74 3.36 -5.16
CA GLY A 31 13.52 4.17 -5.22
C GLY A 31 12.34 3.62 -6.05
N ALA A 32 12.25 2.30 -6.26
CA ALA A 32 11.12 1.70 -6.98
C ALA A 32 9.90 1.45 -6.07
N VAL A 33 8.69 1.72 -6.59
CA VAL A 33 7.40 1.28 -6.00
C VAL A 33 7.44 -0.23 -5.85
N ARG A 34 7.38 -0.75 -4.63
CA ARG A 34 7.44 -2.21 -4.39
C ARG A 34 6.09 -2.81 -4.02
N ALA A 35 5.18 -2.04 -3.42
CA ALA A 35 3.88 -2.58 -3.00
C ALA A 35 2.77 -1.52 -2.99
N LEU A 36 1.54 -1.95 -3.26
CA LEU A 36 0.29 -1.19 -3.05
C LEU A 36 -0.50 -1.83 -1.93
N LEU A 37 -0.88 -1.05 -0.92
CA LEU A 37 -1.66 -1.51 0.23
C LEU A 37 -3.01 -0.81 0.30
N CYS A 38 -4.05 -1.55 0.70
CA CYS A 38 -5.31 -0.95 1.12
C CYS A 38 -5.13 -0.17 2.44
N VAL A 39 -6.05 0.75 2.71
CA VAL A 39 -6.00 1.62 3.91
C VAL A 39 -5.89 0.86 5.24
N SER A 40 -6.50 -0.33 5.37
CA SER A 40 -6.42 -1.11 6.62
C SER A 40 -5.00 -1.68 6.84
N CYS A 41 -4.40 -2.22 5.79
CA CYS A 41 -3.05 -2.77 5.82
C CYS A 41 -2.01 -1.66 5.99
N ALA A 42 -2.23 -0.51 5.34
CA ALA A 42 -1.41 0.67 5.51
C ALA A 42 -1.43 1.18 6.97
N GLY A 43 -2.63 1.27 7.57
CA GLY A 43 -2.77 1.67 8.97
C GLY A 43 -2.12 0.68 9.95
N SER A 44 -2.17 -0.62 9.66
CA SER A 44 -1.48 -1.64 10.45
C SER A 44 0.04 -1.52 10.35
N LEU A 45 0.56 -1.22 9.15
CA LEU A 45 1.99 -0.98 8.94
C LEU A 45 2.45 0.29 9.68
N SER A 46 1.69 1.38 9.63
CA SER A 46 2.03 2.61 10.36
C SER A 46 2.19 2.33 11.85
N ARG A 47 1.18 1.71 12.49
CA ARG A 47 1.25 1.35 13.92
C ARG A 47 2.47 0.51 14.26
N PHE A 48 2.77 -0.49 13.42
CA PHE A 48 3.98 -1.31 13.61
C PHE A 48 5.28 -0.48 13.54
N LEU A 49 5.38 0.46 12.60
CA LEU A 49 6.55 1.35 12.47
C LEU A 49 6.64 2.38 13.60
N ASP A 50 5.49 2.83 14.09
CA ASP A 50 5.35 3.76 15.21
C ASP A 50 5.60 3.07 16.58
N GLY A 51 5.68 1.74 16.59
CA GLY A 51 5.96 0.93 17.80
C GLY A 51 4.75 0.69 18.69
N GLU A 52 3.54 0.79 18.14
CA GLU A 52 2.25 0.54 18.82
C GLU A 52 1.78 -0.91 18.75
#